data_AF-A0A3A9KCI0-F1
#
_entry.id   AF-A0A3A9KCI0-F1
#
_cell.length_a   1.000
_cell.length_b   1.000
_cell.length_c   1.000
_cell.angle_alpha   90.00
_cell.angle_beta   90.00
_cell.angle_gamma   90.00
#
_symmetry.space_group_name_H-M   'P 1'
#
loop_
_entity.id
_entity.type
_entity.pdbx_description
1 polymer ?
#
loop_
_entity_poly.entity_id
_entity_poly.type
_entity_poly.pdbx_seq_one_letter_code
_entity_poly.pdbx_strand_id
1 'polypeptide(L)'
;MLQLEIDQKAIQNFNAHFGYFIEEHIVSYYNPDFVLVFSPFSYSMSFLKNEIIVSKIEDNRIVDVIQLSYRNLIPDSFLTHILSLDSIPSRIFRYRDIGLNRLRAEIIDELRLGAITAADKIAIWDDYHIIIKISYKLQMENILR
;
A
#
# COMPACT_ATOMS: atom_id res chain seq x y z
N MET A 1 5.59 -30.81 26.20
CA MET A 1 6.08 -29.42 26.04
C MET A 1 5.58 -28.62 27.23
N LEU A 2 6.45 -27.89 27.91
CA LEU A 2 6.08 -27.02 29.03
C LEU A 2 5.56 -25.70 28.44
N GLN A 3 4.36 -25.26 28.81
CA GLN A 3 3.79 -23.99 28.39
C GLN A 3 3.85 -23.02 29.56
N LEU A 4 4.59 -21.93 29.41
CA LEU A 4 4.73 -20.89 30.43
C LEU A 4 3.66 -19.82 30.22
N GLU A 5 3.12 -19.29 31.32
CA GLU A 5 2.23 -18.13 31.31
C GLU A 5 3.05 -16.83 31.40
N ILE A 6 2.55 -15.76 30.77
CA ILE A 6 3.23 -14.45 30.76
C ILE A 6 2.57 -13.55 31.80
N ASP A 7 3.38 -13.03 32.73
CA ASP A 7 2.93 -12.07 33.74
C ASP A 7 2.83 -10.65 33.17
N GLN A 8 1.83 -9.88 33.62
CA GLN A 8 1.60 -8.50 33.17
C GLN A 8 2.80 -7.57 33.42
N LYS A 9 3.55 -7.79 34.51
CA LYS A 9 4.77 -7.04 34.82
C LYS A 9 5.84 -7.25 33.76
N ALA A 10 5.93 -8.46 33.18
CA ALA A 10 6.87 -8.73 32.10
C ALA A 10 6.52 -7.92 30.85
N ILE A 11 5.23 -7.81 30.51
CA ILE A 11 4.75 -6.99 29.38
C ILE A 11 5.06 -5.51 29.61
N GLN A 12 4.78 -4.99 30.82
CA GLN A 12 5.08 -3.60 31.17
C GLN A 12 6.58 -3.29 31.07
N ASN A 13 7.42 -4.17 31.60
CA ASN A 13 8.89 -4.02 31.52
C ASN A 13 9.38 -4.08 30.07
N PHE A 14 8.82 -4.98 29.25
CA PHE A 14 9.13 -5.05 27.83
C PHE A 14 8.78 -3.73 27.14
N ASN A 15 7.57 -3.21 27.33
CA ASN A 15 7.16 -1.92 26.75
C ASN A 15 8.01 -0.75 27.25
N ALA A 16 8.39 -0.73 28.52
CA ALA A 16 9.26 0.32 29.05
C ALA A 16 10.67 0.30 28.42
N HIS A 17 11.16 -0.89 28.04
CA HIS A 17 12.49 -1.05 27.46
C HIS A 17 12.51 -0.89 25.93
N PHE A 18 11.48 -1.39 25.24
CA PHE A 18 11.44 -1.46 23.77
C PHE A 18 10.39 -0.53 23.14
N GLY A 19 9.51 0.10 23.91
CA GLY A 19 8.39 0.90 23.41
C GLY A 19 8.85 2.04 22.49
N TYR A 20 9.87 2.78 22.89
CA TYR A 20 10.45 3.85 22.07
C TYR A 20 10.96 3.32 20.71
N PHE A 21 11.66 2.18 20.70
CA PHE A 21 12.13 1.56 19.46
C PHE A 21 10.97 1.13 18.57
N ILE A 22 9.89 0.60 19.15
CA ILE A 22 8.67 0.23 18.43
C ILE A 22 8.01 1.47 17.83
N GLU A 23 7.90 2.56 18.58
CA GLU A 23 7.35 3.84 18.10
C GLU A 23 8.14 4.39 16.92
N GLU A 24 9.47 4.44 17.01
CA GLU A 24 10.32 4.88 15.88
C GLU A 24 10.13 4.01 14.63
N HIS A 25 10.00 2.69 14.80
CA HIS A 25 9.73 1.80 13.67
C HIS A 25 8.35 2.06 13.05
N ILE A 26 7.31 2.27 13.86
CA ILE A 26 5.97 2.60 13.35
C ILE A 26 6.00 3.91 12.56
N VAL A 27 6.66 4.95 13.08
CA VAL A 27 6.79 6.25 12.41
C VAL A 27 7.55 6.11 11.11
N SER A 28 8.57 5.24 11.03
CA SER A 28 9.34 5.03 9.81
C SER A 28 8.53 4.46 8.63
N TYR A 29 7.36 3.86 8.90
CA TYR A 29 6.46 3.37 7.84
C TYR A 29 5.52 4.46 7.30
N TYR A 30 5.52 5.66 7.87
CA TYR A 30 4.78 6.76 7.28
C TYR A 30 5.41 7.18 5.94
N ASN A 31 4.66 6.99 4.86
CA ASN A 31 4.99 7.45 3.52
C ASN A 31 4.13 8.67 3.16
N PRO A 32 4.71 9.89 3.12
CA PRO A 32 3.97 11.10 2.77
C PRO A 32 3.58 11.17 1.28
N ASP A 33 4.28 10.46 0.41
CA ASP A 33 4.04 10.48 -1.04
C ASP A 33 2.87 9.57 -1.46
N PHE A 34 2.37 8.76 -0.52
CA PHE A 34 1.23 7.88 -0.75
C PHE A 34 0.27 7.90 0.44
N VAL A 35 -0.46 9.01 0.56
CA VAL A 35 -1.50 9.21 1.57
C VAL A 35 -2.88 9.22 0.91
N LEU A 36 -3.72 8.30 1.36
CA LEU A 36 -5.10 8.20 0.92
C LEU A 36 -6.06 8.78 1.96
N VAL A 37 -6.92 9.71 1.55
CA VAL A 37 -7.85 10.41 2.44
C VAL A 37 -9.27 9.84 2.30
N PHE A 38 -9.76 9.21 3.36
CA PHE A 38 -11.11 8.64 3.50
C PHE A 38 -11.75 9.12 4.80
N SER A 39 -12.22 10.38 4.83
CA SER A 39 -12.84 11.00 6.01
C SER A 39 -13.78 10.03 6.75
N PRO A 40 -13.60 9.82 8.07
CA PRO A 40 -12.76 10.63 8.99
C PRO A 40 -11.28 10.20 9.08
N PHE A 41 -10.85 9.21 8.31
CA PHE A 41 -9.52 8.60 8.41
C PHE A 41 -8.64 8.90 7.19
N SER A 42 -7.34 8.74 7.35
CA SER A 42 -6.41 8.63 6.23
C SER A 42 -5.58 7.37 6.35
N TYR A 43 -5.02 6.90 5.25
CA TYR A 43 -4.13 5.75 5.21
C TYR A 43 -2.84 6.13 4.50
N SER A 44 -1.71 5.95 5.15
CA SER A 44 -0.41 6.02 4.48
C SER A 44 0.05 4.61 4.11
N MET A 45 0.58 4.43 2.90
CA MET A 45 1.07 3.13 2.43
C MET A 45 2.57 3.15 2.18
N SER A 46 3.31 2.31 2.90
CA SER A 46 4.72 2.06 2.67
C SER A 46 4.92 0.76 1.90
N PHE A 47 5.58 0.87 0.75
CA PHE A 47 5.78 -0.24 -0.19
C PHE A 47 7.10 -0.95 0.07
N LEU A 48 7.04 -2.05 0.83
CA LEU A 48 8.21 -2.88 1.11
C LEU A 48 8.40 -3.95 0.02
N LYS A 49 9.49 -4.70 0.08
CA LYS A 49 9.84 -5.69 -0.95
C LYS A 49 8.75 -6.74 -1.19
N ASN A 50 8.11 -7.22 -0.12
CA ASN A 50 7.18 -8.37 -0.19
C ASN A 50 5.75 -8.01 0.23
N GLU A 51 5.55 -6.83 0.82
CA GLU A 51 4.33 -6.45 1.51
C GLU A 51 4.16 -4.93 1.49
N ILE A 52 2.97 -4.50 1.87
CA ILE A 52 2.64 -3.11 2.06
C ILE A 52 2.31 -2.95 3.54
N ILE A 53 2.97 -2.00 4.19
CA ILE A 53 2.57 -1.58 5.54
C ILE A 53 1.63 -0.39 5.39
N VAL A 54 0.46 -0.49 5.99
CA VAL A 54 -0.56 0.55 5.94
C VAL A 54 -0.73 1.13 7.34
N SER A 55 -0.44 2.42 7.49
CA SER A 55 -0.67 3.17 8.72
C SER A 55 -2.01 3.88 8.62
N LYS A 56 -2.95 3.54 9.51
CA LYS A 56 -4.21 4.29 9.67
C LYS A 56 -3.94 5.54 10.49
N ILE A 57 -4.40 6.68 9.99
CA ILE A 57 -4.15 8.00 10.57
C ILE A 57 -5.47 8.66 10.97
N GLU A 58 -5.53 9.12 12.22
CA GLU A 58 -6.61 9.86 12.86
C GLU A 58 -6.01 11.08 13.56
N ASP A 59 -6.49 12.29 13.27
CA ASP A 59 -6.01 13.54 13.92
C ASP A 59 -4.46 13.65 14.00
N ASN A 60 -3.78 13.37 12.89
CA ASN A 60 -2.31 13.34 12.77
C ASN A 60 -1.60 12.31 13.67
N ARG A 61 -2.30 11.24 14.08
CA ARG A 61 -1.72 10.12 14.84
C ARG A 61 -1.89 8.82 14.08
N ILE A 62 -0.84 8.00 14.06
CA ILE A 62 -0.95 6.61 13.61
C ILE A 62 -1.67 5.84 14.72
N VAL A 63 -2.88 5.39 14.44
CA VAL A 63 -3.74 4.67 15.40
C VAL A 63 -3.76 3.17 15.17
N ASP A 64 -3.36 2.73 13.98
CA ASP A 64 -3.28 1.33 13.62
C ASP A 64 -2.24 1.11 12.52
N VAL A 65 -1.67 -0.09 12.49
CA VAL A 65 -0.72 -0.54 11.46
C VAL A 65 -1.13 -1.93 11.01
N ILE A 66 -1.48 -2.06 9.74
CA ILE A 66 -1.88 -3.33 9.15
C ILE A 66 -0.96 -3.71 8.00
N GLN A 67 -0.81 -5.02 7.81
CA GLN A 67 -0.10 -5.59 6.68
C GLN A 67 -1.08 -5.87 5.54
N LEU A 68 -0.74 -5.43 4.33
CA LEU A 68 -1.51 -5.67 3.12
C LEU A 68 -0.65 -6.36 2.06
N SER A 69 -1.22 -7.36 1.38
CA SER A 69 -0.55 -7.99 0.24
C SER A 69 -0.69 -7.14 -1.02
N TYR A 70 0.30 -7.18 -1.90
CA TYR A 70 0.20 -6.52 -3.22
C TYR A 70 -0.94 -7.06 -4.08
N ARG A 71 -1.37 -8.32 -3.89
CA ARG A 71 -2.54 -8.86 -4.60
C ARG A 71 -3.85 -8.25 -4.12
N ASN A 72 -3.90 -7.80 -2.87
CA ASN A 72 -5.08 -7.12 -2.34
C ASN A 72 -5.17 -5.70 -2.90
N LEU A 73 -4.04 -4.96 -2.94
CA LEU A 73 -3.98 -3.61 -3.53
C LEU A 73 -4.17 -3.64 -5.04
N ILE A 74 -3.55 -4.60 -5.74
CA ILE A 74 -3.51 -4.69 -7.21
C ILE A 74 -4.20 -6.00 -7.65
N PRO A 75 -5.53 -6.06 -7.59
CA PRO A 75 -6.27 -7.26 -7.92
C PRO A 75 -6.25 -7.56 -9.43
N ASP A 76 -6.43 -8.83 -9.79
CA ASP A 76 -6.43 -9.28 -11.20
C ASP A 76 -7.54 -8.62 -12.01
N SER A 77 -8.67 -8.29 -11.38
CA SER A 77 -9.76 -7.53 -11.99
C SER A 77 -9.30 -6.16 -12.48
N PHE A 78 -8.52 -5.44 -11.67
CA PHE A 78 -7.95 -4.14 -12.04
C PHE A 78 -6.96 -4.27 -13.19
N LEU A 79 -6.06 -5.26 -13.12
CA LEU A 79 -5.08 -5.50 -14.20
C LEU A 79 -5.76 -5.85 -15.52
N THR A 80 -6.80 -6.68 -15.46
CA THR A 80 -7.62 -7.02 -16.63
C THR A 80 -8.32 -5.78 -17.18
N HIS A 81 -8.85 -4.93 -16.30
CA HIS A 81 -9.45 -3.65 -16.70
C HIS A 81 -8.43 -2.76 -17.44
N ILE A 82 -7.22 -2.54 -16.89
CA ILE A 82 -6.14 -1.80 -17.59
C ILE A 82 -5.92 -2.38 -18.99
N LEU A 83 -5.72 -3.68 -19.09
CA LEU A 83 -5.40 -4.33 -20.35
C LEU A 83 -6.58 -4.35 -21.33
N SER A 84 -7.81 -4.16 -20.87
CA SER A 84 -8.99 -4.08 -21.74
C SER A 84 -9.19 -2.70 -22.39
N LEU A 85 -8.50 -1.66 -21.91
CA LEU A 85 -8.62 -0.32 -22.46
C LEU A 85 -8.04 -0.25 -23.89
N ASP A 86 -8.76 0.43 -24.78
CA ASP A 86 -8.34 0.61 -26.18
C ASP A 86 -7.07 1.45 -26.34
N SER A 87 -6.88 2.42 -25.45
CA SER A 87 -5.76 3.36 -25.46
C SER A 87 -4.97 3.20 -24.17
N ILE A 88 -3.85 2.49 -24.27
CA ILE A 88 -2.84 2.34 -23.21
C ILE A 88 -1.43 2.51 -23.81
N PRO A 89 -0.44 2.94 -23.02
CA PRO A 89 0.94 3.04 -23.51
C PRO A 89 1.45 1.69 -24.02
N SER A 90 2.29 1.71 -25.07
CA SER A 90 2.81 0.49 -25.71
C SER A 90 3.55 -0.43 -24.74
N ARG A 91 4.20 0.12 -23.70
CA ARG A 91 4.85 -0.67 -22.64
C ARG A 91 3.83 -1.50 -21.85
N ILE A 92 2.70 -0.90 -21.46
CA ILE A 92 1.61 -1.59 -20.77
C ILE A 92 0.91 -2.58 -21.71
N PHE A 93 0.74 -2.23 -22.99
CA PHE A 93 0.12 -3.10 -23.99
C PHE A 93 0.81 -4.47 -24.11
N ARG A 94 2.14 -4.50 -24.04
CA ARG A 94 2.93 -5.75 -24.12
C ARG A 94 2.57 -6.78 -23.04
N TYR A 95 2.01 -6.36 -21.91
CA TYR A 95 1.62 -7.30 -20.86
C TYR A 95 0.36 -8.10 -21.19
N ARG A 96 -0.37 -7.80 -22.28
CA ARG A 96 -1.42 -8.68 -22.81
C ARG A 96 -0.89 -10.06 -23.15
N ASP A 97 0.30 -10.13 -23.74
CA ASP A 97 0.94 -11.39 -24.15
C ASP A 97 1.79 -12.01 -23.03
N ILE A 98 2.38 -11.17 -22.17
CA ILE A 98 3.28 -11.61 -21.10
C ILE A 98 2.49 -12.09 -19.85
N GLY A 99 1.33 -11.49 -19.59
CA GLY A 99 0.41 -11.88 -18.52
C GLY A 99 0.43 -10.97 -17.27
N LEU A 100 -0.64 -11.10 -16.48
CA LEU A 100 -0.96 -10.21 -15.35
C LEU A 100 0.11 -10.17 -14.27
N ASN A 101 0.82 -11.27 -14.01
CA ASN A 101 1.84 -11.31 -12.96
C ASN A 101 3.01 -10.37 -13.25
N ARG A 102 3.38 -10.20 -14.53
CA ARG A 102 4.46 -9.29 -14.92
C ARG A 102 4.01 -7.84 -14.89
N LEU A 103 2.76 -7.56 -15.26
CA LEU A 103 2.19 -6.21 -15.11
C LEU A 103 2.11 -5.81 -13.63
N ARG A 104 1.70 -6.73 -12.75
CA ARG A 104 1.69 -6.48 -11.31
C ARG A 104 3.09 -6.18 -10.78
N ALA A 105 4.09 -6.95 -11.20
CA ALA A 105 5.48 -6.72 -10.79
C ALA A 105 5.97 -5.32 -11.22
N GLU A 106 5.65 -4.89 -12.44
CA GLU A 106 5.94 -3.52 -12.90
C GLU A 106 5.30 -2.48 -11.98
N ILE A 107 4.00 -2.59 -11.71
CA ILE A 107 3.30 -1.63 -10.83
C ILE A 107 3.91 -1.63 -9.42
N ILE A 108 4.29 -2.79 -8.89
CA ILE A 108 4.96 -2.91 -7.58
C ILE A 108 6.29 -2.16 -7.60
N ASP A 109 7.10 -2.33 -8.64
CA ASP A 109 8.39 -1.67 -8.74
C ASP A 109 8.23 -0.16 -8.86
N GLU A 110 7.27 0.33 -9.65
CA GLU A 110 7.00 1.77 -9.77
C GLU A 110 6.45 2.39 -8.48
N LEU A 111 5.59 1.68 -7.72
CA LEU A 111 5.17 2.11 -6.38
C LEU A 111 6.36 2.23 -5.42
N ARG A 112 7.28 1.26 -5.46
CA ARG A 112 8.47 1.23 -4.59
C ARG A 112 9.51 2.29 -4.96
N LEU A 113 9.57 2.66 -6.24
CA LEU A 113 10.46 3.71 -6.75
C LEU A 113 9.87 5.12 -6.57
N GLY A 114 8.61 5.24 -6.12
CA GLY A 114 7.92 6.52 -5.96
C GLY A 114 7.45 7.14 -7.27
N ALA A 115 7.47 6.38 -8.38
CA ALA A 115 6.95 6.82 -9.68
C ALA A 115 5.42 6.80 -9.73
N ILE A 116 4.78 6.09 -8.78
CA ILE A 116 3.35 6.17 -8.53
C ILE A 116 3.15 6.86 -7.18
N THR A 117 2.62 8.08 -7.22
CA THR A 117 2.27 8.87 -6.03
C THR A 117 0.77 8.86 -5.81
N ALA A 118 0.30 9.24 -4.62
CA ALA A 118 -1.13 9.35 -4.36
C ALA A 118 -1.51 10.66 -3.67
N ALA A 119 -2.68 11.16 -4.07
CA ALA A 119 -3.38 12.25 -3.40
C ALA A 119 -4.86 11.88 -3.29
N ASP A 120 -5.42 12.05 -2.10
CA ASP A 120 -6.81 11.70 -1.75
C ASP A 120 -7.18 10.24 -2.03
N LYS A 121 -7.91 9.95 -3.11
CA LYS A 121 -8.36 8.59 -3.45
C LYS A 121 -7.81 8.15 -4.80
N ILE A 122 -6.77 8.83 -5.25
CA ILE A 122 -6.23 8.72 -6.59
C ILE A 122 -4.74 8.46 -6.48
N ALA A 123 -4.27 7.43 -7.19
CA ALA A 123 -2.86 7.20 -7.45
C ALA A 123 -2.56 7.64 -8.89
N ILE A 124 -1.46 8.35 -9.09
CA ILE A 124 -1.05 8.88 -10.38
C ILE A 124 0.23 8.18 -10.79
N TRP A 125 0.21 7.56 -11.97
CA TRP A 125 1.37 6.96 -12.60
C TRP A 125 1.83 7.87 -13.74
N ASP A 126 2.71 8.80 -13.41
CA ASP A 126 3.05 9.93 -14.28
C ASP A 126 3.65 9.50 -15.62
N ASP A 127 4.59 8.55 -15.60
CA ASP A 127 5.27 8.02 -16.80
C ASP A 127 4.32 7.47 -17.86
N TYR A 128 3.13 7.03 -17.45
CA TYR A 128 2.12 6.47 -18.34
C TYR A 128 0.87 7.34 -18.45
N HIS A 129 0.83 8.48 -17.77
CA HIS A 129 -0.34 9.35 -17.67
C HIS A 129 -1.61 8.57 -17.25
N ILE A 130 -1.45 7.60 -16.33
CA ILE A 130 -2.56 6.78 -15.84
C ILE A 130 -2.98 7.31 -14.48
N ILE A 131 -4.26 7.68 -14.37
CA ILE A 131 -4.90 8.10 -13.12
C ILE A 131 -5.73 6.94 -12.60
N ILE A 132 -5.35 6.40 -11.45
CA ILE A 132 -5.93 5.19 -10.85
C ILE A 132 -6.79 5.58 -9.65
N LYS A 133 -8.05 5.17 -9.64
CA LYS A 133 -8.90 5.30 -8.46
C LYS A 133 -8.63 4.18 -7.47
N ILE A 134 -8.48 4.53 -6.19
CA ILE A 134 -8.34 3.60 -5.07
C ILE A 134 -9.65 3.56 -4.29
N SER A 135 -10.14 2.35 -4.05
CA SER A 135 -11.37 2.09 -3.31
C SER A 135 -11.16 2.20 -1.79
N TYR A 136 -12.26 2.30 -1.02
CA TYR A 136 -12.24 2.25 0.44
C TYR A 136 -11.70 0.93 1.02
N LYS A 137 -11.65 -0.14 0.19
CA LYS A 137 -11.03 -1.42 0.54
C LYS A 137 -9.52 -1.42 0.30
N LEU A 138 -8.95 -0.26 -0.02
CA LEU A 138 -7.53 -0.09 -0.32
C LEU A 138 -7.09 -0.90 -1.55
N GLN A 139 -7.93 -0.91 -2.59
CA GLN A 139 -7.67 -1.61 -3.85
C GLN A 139 -7.73 -0.64 -5.01
N MET A 140 -6.82 -0.78 -5.96
CA MET A 140 -6.93 -0.16 -7.28
C MET A 140 -8.18 -0.73 -7.98
N GLU A 141 -9.07 0.14 -8.43
CA GLU A 141 -10.35 -0.28 -9.01
C GLU A 141 -10.50 0.10 -10.48
N ASN A 142 -10.16 1.32 -10.86
CA ASN A 142 -10.48 1.89 -12.17
C ASN A 142 -9.41 2.89 -12.63
N ILE A 143 -9.41 3.18 -13.93
CA ILE A 143 -8.66 4.28 -14.54
C ILE A 143 -9.65 5.39 -14.88
N LEU A 144 -9.35 6.63 -14.47
CA LEU A 144 -10.30 7.75 -14.60
C LEU A 144 -10.17 8.56 -15.90
N ARG A 145 -9.03 8.46 -16.60
CA ARG A 145 -8.65 9.22 -17.81
C ARG A 145 -8.62 10.75 -17.65
#